data_AF-A0A2V7YYT8-F1
#
_entry.id   AF-A0A2V7YYT8-F1
#
_cell.length_a   1.000
_cell.length_b   1.000
_cell.length_c   1.000
_cell.angle_alpha   90.00
_cell.angle_beta   90.00
_cell.angle_gamma   90.00
#
_symmetry.space_group_name_H-M   'P 1'
#
loop_
_entity.id
_entity.type
_entity.pdbx_description
1 polymer ?
#
loop_
_entity_poly.entity_id
_entity_poly.type
_entity_poly.pdbx_seq_one_letter_code
_entity_poly.pdbx_strand_id
1 'polypeptide(L)'
;MSRLPYVWDYDIDEETFQALLDGRSTLGRLDRDWAAVRLLEHAPYREIVRRLGFRGIIEGWPAWRSRIRSQSRRRGFDFLADWLPRRHPELLERGRDLPRSHG
;
A
#
# COMPACT_ATOMS: atom_id res chain seq x y z
N MET A 1 15.05 -15.70 -1.38
CA MET A 1 14.34 -14.46 -1.74
C MET A 1 12.87 -14.80 -1.89
N SER A 2 12.03 -14.34 -0.95
CA SER A 2 10.59 -14.62 -1.01
C SER A 2 9.95 -13.71 -2.06
N ARG A 3 9.48 -14.30 -3.17
CA ARG A 3 8.81 -13.56 -4.24
C ARG A 3 7.42 -13.15 -3.76
N LEU A 4 7.07 -11.88 -3.89
CA LEU A 4 5.77 -11.38 -3.41
C LEU A 4 4.66 -11.88 -4.34
N PRO A 5 3.58 -12.51 -3.81
CA PRO A 5 2.53 -13.11 -4.64
C PRO A 5 1.80 -12.14 -5.57
N TYR A 6 1.93 -10.83 -5.36
CA TYR A 6 1.28 -9.77 -6.14
C TYR A 6 2.19 -9.08 -7.16
N VAL A 7 3.44 -9.52 -7.30
CA VAL A 7 4.37 -9.09 -8.38
C VAL A 7 4.91 -10.28 -9.15
N TRP A 8 4.19 -11.40 -9.17
CA TRP A 8 4.62 -12.66 -9.78
C TRP A 8 5.06 -12.51 -11.25
N ASP A 9 4.45 -11.57 -11.98
CA ASP A 9 4.67 -11.21 -13.38
C ASP A 9 5.86 -10.25 -13.61
N TYR A 10 6.51 -9.77 -12.55
CA TYR A 10 7.69 -8.91 -12.63
C TYR A 10 8.89 -9.58 -12.00
N ASP A 11 10.07 -9.33 -12.55
CA ASP A 11 11.33 -9.72 -11.91
C ASP A 11 11.73 -8.67 -10.86
N ILE A 12 10.94 -8.63 -9.77
CA ILE A 12 11.08 -7.69 -8.66
C ILE A 12 11.00 -8.48 -7.36
N ASP A 13 12.00 -8.31 -6.49
CA ASP A 13 12.01 -8.89 -5.16
C ASP A 13 11.36 -7.96 -4.11
N GLU A 14 11.26 -8.44 -2.88
CA GLU A 14 10.62 -7.69 -1.79
C GLU A 14 11.31 -6.36 -1.49
N GLU A 15 12.65 -6.32 -1.55
CA GLU A 15 13.43 -5.11 -1.28
C GLU A 15 13.21 -4.06 -2.37
N THR A 16 13.31 -4.46 -3.63
CA THR A 16 13.08 -3.59 -4.78
C THR A 16 11.65 -3.06 -4.75
N PHE A 17 10.66 -3.93 -4.50
CA PHE A 17 9.27 -3.51 -4.39
C PHE A 17 9.05 -2.50 -3.26
N GLN A 18 9.70 -2.71 -2.10
CA GLN A 18 9.62 -1.77 -1.00
C GLN A 18 10.29 -0.43 -1.32
N ALA A 19 11.42 -0.44 -2.04
CA ALA A 19 12.08 0.78 -2.50
C ALA A 19 11.21 1.58 -3.49
N LEU A 20 10.48 0.90 -4.38
CA LEU A 20 9.49 1.52 -5.27
C LEU A 20 8.36 2.16 -4.44
N LEU A 21 7.77 1.41 -3.49
CA LEU A 21 6.70 1.92 -2.62
C LEU A 21 7.13 3.12 -1.77
N ASP A 22 8.39 3.16 -1.33
CA ASP A 22 8.96 4.28 -0.58
C ASP A 22 9.31 5.47 -1.48
N GLY A 23 9.22 5.33 -2.81
CA GLY A 23 9.67 6.34 -3.77
C GLY A 23 11.19 6.51 -3.80
N ARG A 24 11.95 5.55 -3.24
CA ARG A 24 13.42 5.56 -3.20
C ARG A 24 14.05 5.06 -4.50
N SER A 25 13.27 4.35 -5.33
CA SER A 25 13.70 3.87 -6.64
C SER A 25 12.57 3.99 -7.66
N THR A 26 12.96 3.90 -8.93
CA THR A 26 12.06 3.68 -10.07
C THR A 26 12.70 2.61 -10.96
N LEU A 27 11.89 1.77 -11.59
CA LEU A 27 12.36 0.75 -12.53
C LEU A 27 11.67 0.96 -13.87
N GLY A 28 12.33 1.68 -14.78
CA GLY A 28 11.73 2.11 -16.04
C GLY A 28 10.50 2.99 -15.80
N ARG A 29 9.30 2.48 -16.09
CA ARG A 29 8.01 3.17 -15.84
C ARG A 29 7.35 2.78 -14.51
N LEU A 30 7.99 1.91 -13.73
CA LEU A 30 7.46 1.44 -12.45
C LEU A 30 7.93 2.41 -11.36
N ASP A 31 6.99 3.18 -10.83
CA ASP A 31 7.20 4.18 -9.79
C ASP A 31 6.40 3.84 -8.52
N ARG A 32 6.40 4.76 -7.56
CA ARG A 32 5.65 4.63 -6.31
C ARG A 32 4.17 4.41 -6.53
N ASP A 33 3.56 5.11 -7.48
CA ASP A 33 2.13 4.97 -7.72
C ASP A 33 1.82 3.61 -8.35
N TRP A 34 2.64 3.15 -9.28
CA TRP A 34 2.51 1.81 -9.83
C TRP A 34 2.57 0.76 -8.71
N ALA A 35 3.57 0.85 -7.83
CA ALA A 35 3.75 -0.10 -6.74
C ALA A 35 2.57 -0.06 -5.75
N ALA A 36 2.09 1.13 -5.41
CA ALA A 36 0.95 1.32 -4.52
C ALA A 36 -0.34 0.76 -5.13
N VAL A 37 -0.65 1.07 -6.39
CA VAL A 37 -1.81 0.51 -7.10
C VAL A 37 -1.72 -1.02 -7.17
N ARG A 38 -0.53 -1.57 -7.46
CA ARG A 38 -0.31 -3.02 -7.51
C ARG A 38 -0.58 -3.68 -6.17
N LEU A 39 -0.06 -3.11 -5.08
CA LEU A 39 -0.30 -3.57 -3.72
C LEU A 39 -1.79 -3.51 -3.38
N LEU A 40 -2.43 -2.37 -3.65
CA LEU A 40 -3.84 -2.13 -3.34
C LEU A 40 -4.80 -2.99 -4.15
N GLU A 41 -4.41 -3.52 -5.31
CA GLU A 41 -5.24 -4.40 -6.14
C GLU A 41 -5.10 -5.89 -5.82
N HIS A 42 -3.92 -6.31 -5.38
CA HIS A 42 -3.61 -7.73 -5.35
C HIS A 42 -3.21 -8.26 -3.98
N ALA A 43 -2.67 -7.42 -3.09
CA ALA A 43 -2.23 -7.89 -1.79
C ALA A 43 -3.41 -8.05 -0.80
N PRO A 44 -3.27 -8.93 0.21
CA PRO A 44 -4.18 -8.98 1.35
C PRO A 44 -4.11 -7.69 2.18
N TYR A 45 -5.20 -7.31 2.85
CA TYR A 45 -5.28 -6.07 3.62
C TYR A 45 -4.18 -5.91 4.68
N ARG A 46 -3.84 -6.98 5.40
CA ARG A 46 -2.75 -6.98 6.39
C ARG A 46 -1.41 -6.58 5.76
N GLU A 47 -1.16 -7.01 4.54
CA GLU A 47 0.06 -6.69 3.81
C GLU A 47 0.09 -5.24 3.33
N ILE A 48 -1.06 -4.74 2.88
CA ILE A 48 -1.26 -3.34 2.49
C ILE A 48 -0.91 -2.43 3.67
N VAL A 49 -1.52 -2.68 4.84
CA VAL A 49 -1.27 -1.91 6.07
C VAL A 49 0.18 -2.05 6.53
N ARG A 50 0.77 -3.26 6.46
CA ARG A 50 2.17 -3.49 6.86
C ARG A 50 3.16 -2.63 6.06
N ARG A 51 2.94 -2.46 4.75
CA ARG A 51 3.89 -1.76 3.87
C ARG A 51 3.67 -0.26 3.77
N LEU A 52 2.43 0.18 3.62
CA LEU A 52 2.07 1.59 3.46
C LEU A 52 1.77 2.28 4.80
N GLY A 53 1.31 1.52 5.80
CA GLY A 53 0.67 2.09 6.97
C GLY A 53 -0.66 2.76 6.63
N PHE A 54 -1.43 3.10 7.66
CA PHE A 54 -2.69 3.80 7.47
C PHE A 54 -2.50 5.19 6.86
N ARG A 55 -1.52 5.95 7.38
CA ARG A 55 -1.16 7.26 6.86
C ARG A 55 -0.81 7.22 5.37
N GLY A 56 0.06 6.29 4.95
CA GLY A 56 0.46 6.18 3.55
C GLY A 56 -0.69 5.79 2.62
N ILE A 57 -1.66 5.00 3.10
CA ILE A 57 -2.89 4.71 2.36
C ILE A 57 -3.70 6.00 2.19
N ILE A 58 -3.98 6.74 3.27
CA ILE A 58 -4.84 7.93 3.22
C ILE A 58 -4.22 9.04 2.36
N GLU A 59 -2.93 9.34 2.56
CA GLU A 59 -2.23 10.39 1.81
C GLU A 59 -2.15 10.07 0.31
N GLY A 60 -1.93 8.80 -0.05
CA GLY A 60 -1.83 8.38 -1.45
C GLY A 60 -3.17 8.10 -2.13
N TRP A 61 -4.24 7.85 -1.35
CA TRP A 61 -5.53 7.42 -1.90
C TRP A 61 -6.09 8.30 -3.02
N PRO A 62 -6.06 9.65 -2.92
CA PRO A 62 -6.58 10.52 -3.99
C PRO A 62 -5.91 10.30 -5.35
N ALA A 63 -4.61 9.97 -5.38
CA ALA A 63 -3.86 9.72 -6.61
C ALA A 63 -4.12 8.32 -7.19
N TRP A 64 -4.37 7.33 -6.33
CA TRP A 64 -4.48 5.92 -6.74
C TRP A 64 -5.92 5.48 -7.03
N ARG A 65 -6.91 6.14 -6.43
CA ARG A 65 -8.33 5.75 -6.49
C ARG A 65 -8.84 5.47 -7.90
N SER A 66 -8.51 6.33 -8.86
CA SER A 66 -8.95 6.20 -10.26
C SER A 66 -8.29 5.03 -10.99
N ARG A 67 -7.13 4.57 -10.51
CA ARG A 67 -6.33 3.47 -11.08
C ARG A 67 -6.72 2.09 -10.55
N ILE A 68 -7.45 2.02 -9.43
CA ILE A 68 -8.02 0.78 -8.88
C ILE A 68 -9.20 0.33 -9.75
N ARG A 69 -9.06 -0.82 -10.42
CA ARG A 69 -10.08 -1.50 -11.22
C ARG A 69 -11.12 -2.21 -10.36
N SER A 70 -10.73 -2.82 -9.24
CA SER A 70 -11.67 -3.54 -8.37
C SER A 70 -12.62 -2.59 -7.63
N GLN A 71 -13.91 -2.65 -7.98
CA GLN A 71 -14.92 -1.80 -7.35
C GLN A 71 -15.07 -2.06 -5.84
N SER A 72 -14.94 -3.32 -5.40
CA SER A 72 -15.04 -3.65 -3.98
C SER A 72 -13.88 -3.05 -3.19
N ARG A 73 -12.65 -3.14 -3.72
CA ARG A 73 -11.49 -2.50 -3.11
C ARG A 73 -11.62 -0.98 -3.12
N ARG A 74 -12.06 -0.39 -4.23
CA ARG A 74 -12.29 1.07 -4.32
C ARG A 74 -13.26 1.55 -3.24
N ARG A 75 -14.42 0.89 -3.08
CA ARG A 75 -15.38 1.23 -2.03
C ARG A 75 -14.82 1.03 -0.62
N GLY A 76 -14.06 -0.04 -0.40
CA GLY A 76 -13.42 -0.30 0.89
C GLY A 76 -12.42 0.78 1.29
N PHE A 77 -11.58 1.22 0.35
CA PHE A 77 -10.62 2.30 0.60
C PHE A 77 -11.27 3.68 0.63
N ASP A 78 -12.35 3.92 -0.11
CA ASP A 78 -13.16 5.13 0.03
C ASP A 78 -13.71 5.26 1.46
N PHE A 79 -14.29 4.18 1.98
CA PHE A 79 -14.73 4.13 3.38
C PHE A 79 -13.57 4.37 4.35
N LEU A 80 -12.43 3.70 4.15
CA LEU A 80 -11.28 3.85 5.05
C LEU A 80 -10.73 5.28 5.06
N ALA A 81 -10.56 5.88 3.88
CA ALA A 81 -10.07 7.25 3.75
C ALA A 81 -11.00 8.29 4.38
N ASP A 82 -12.29 8.00 4.38
CA ASP A 82 -13.30 8.85 4.99
C ASP A 82 -13.40 8.69 6.51
N TRP A 83 -13.43 7.44 6.97
CA TRP A 83 -13.73 7.07 8.34
C TRP A 83 -12.53 7.21 9.27
N LEU A 84 -11.34 6.82 8.81
CA LEU A 84 -10.16 6.70 9.67
C LEU A 84 -9.71 8.04 10.26
N PRO A 85 -9.59 9.14 9.48
CA PRO A 85 -9.20 10.44 10.04
C PRO A 85 -10.22 10.99 11.05
N ARG A 86 -11.50 10.63 10.92
CA ARG A 86 -12.57 11.12 11.81
C ARG A 86 -12.68 10.30 13.09
N ARG A 87 -12.43 8.99 13.01
CA ARG A 87 -12.70 8.06 14.12
C ARG A 87 -11.45 7.61 14.86
N HIS A 88 -10.33 7.46 14.15
CA HIS A 88 -9.06 6.98 14.69
C HIS A 88 -7.86 7.77 14.15
N PRO A 89 -7.79 9.10 14.39
CA PRO A 89 -6.67 9.92 13.95
C PRO A 89 -5.32 9.45 14.53
N GLU A 90 -5.30 8.79 15.70
CA GLU A 90 -4.10 8.24 16.33
C GLU A 90 -3.37 7.18 15.46
N LEU A 91 -4.09 6.53 14.54
CA LEU A 91 -3.53 5.58 13.60
C LEU A 91 -2.79 6.26 12.43
N LEU A 92 -2.98 7.56 12.26
CA LEU A 92 -2.26 8.38 11.26
C LEU A 92 -0.97 8.98 11.84
N GLU A 93 -0.91 9.18 13.15
CA GLU A 93 0.26 9.73 13.84
C GLU A 93 1.39 8.69 14.00
N ARG A 94 1.02 7.40 14.13
CA ARG A 94 1.96 6.28 14.17
C ARG A 94 2.44 5.94 12.76
N GLY A 95 3.47 6.64 12.29
CA GLY A 95 4.20 6.23 11.09
C GLY A 95 4.88 4.88 11.32
N ARG A 96 4.71 3.92 10.39
CA ARG A 96 5.35 2.57 10.23
C ARG A 96 5.75 1.74 11.46
N ASP A 97 5.40 2.13 12.68
CA ASP A 97 5.75 1.47 13.94
C ASP A 97 4.60 0.56 14.39
N LEU A 98 4.39 -0.50 13.62
CA LEU A 98 3.79 -1.70 14.20
C LEU A 98 4.95 -2.53 14.77
N PRO A 99 5.02 -2.76 16.10
CA PRO A 99 5.97 -3.71 16.63
C PRO A 99 5.71 -5.06 15.96
N ARG A 100 6.80 -5.70 15.50
CA ARG A 100 6.77 -7.08 15.02
C ARG A 100 6.29 -7.96 16.17
N SER A 101 4.99 -8.21 16.27
CA SER A 101 4.49 -9.31 17.09
C SER A 101 4.89 -10.61 16.38
N HIS A 102 6.08 -11.10 16.73
CA HIS A 102 6.41 -12.52 16.63
C HIS A 102 5.57 -13.24 17.67
N GLY A 103 4.64 -14.07 17.19
CA GLY A 103 4.00 -15.14 17.95
C GLY A 103 4.24 -16.44 17.19
#